data_AF-A0AAW7MDB3-F1
#
_entry.id   AF-A0AAW7MDB3-F1
#
_cell.length_a   1.000
_cell.length_b   1.000
_cell.length_c   1.000
_cell.angle_alpha   90.00
_cell.angle_beta   90.00
_cell.angle_gamma   90.00
#
_symmetry.space_group_name_H-M   'P 1'
#
loop_
_entity.id
_entity.type
_entity.pdbx_description
1 polymer ?
#
loop_
_entity_poly.entity_id
_entity_poly.type
_entity_poly.pdbx_seq_one_letter_code
_entity_poly.pdbx_strand_id
1 'polypeptide(L)'
;MMSDVLILIDVQEAFHDSCWGERYGPHAEQNIERLLNYFRSEHQPINHIKHVSQDPSSLFHREHLQGLIYEPKKMKSSSKKK
;
A
#
# COMPACT_ATOMS: atom_id res chain seq x y z
N MET A 1 6.33 7.24 25.10
CA MET A 1 5.87 5.90 24.64
C MET A 1 6.32 5.74 23.21
N MET A 2 6.87 4.59 22.83
CA MET A 2 7.21 4.32 21.43
C MET A 2 5.92 4.15 20.64
N SER A 3 5.77 4.87 19.53
CA SER A 3 4.68 4.67 18.60
C SER A 3 5.12 3.63 17.56
N ASP A 4 4.37 2.54 17.44
CA ASP A 4 4.58 1.57 16.37
C ASP A 4 4.25 2.22 15.01
N VAL A 5 4.94 1.77 13.96
CA VAL A 5 4.77 2.26 12.59
C VAL A 5 4.52 1.10 11.66
N LEU A 6 3.47 1.18 10.83
CA LEU A 6 3.21 0.22 9.76
C LEU A 6 3.88 0.71 8.48
N ILE A 7 4.77 -0.12 7.92
CA ILE A 7 5.37 0.12 6.61
C ILE A 7 4.84 -0.93 5.64
N LEU A 8 4.14 -0.49 4.60
CA LEU A 8 3.68 -1.35 3.52
C LEU A 8 4.62 -1.20 2.33
N ILE A 9 5.22 -2.31 1.91
CA ILE A 9 6.23 -2.33 0.85
C ILE A 9 5.63 -2.96 -0.41
N ASP A 10 5.60 -2.18 -1.48
CA ASP A 10 5.28 -2.61 -2.84
C ASP A 10 3.94 -3.37 -2.97
N VAL A 11 2.95 -2.96 -2.18
CA VAL A 11 1.58 -3.52 -2.24
C VAL A 11 0.85 -2.94 -3.45
N GLN A 12 1.22 -3.40 -4.66
CA GLN A 12 0.82 -2.87 -5.96
C GLN A 12 0.16 -3.92 -6.83
N GLU A 13 -0.77 -3.49 -7.69
CA GLU A 13 -1.49 -4.33 -8.66
C GLU A 13 -0.56 -5.14 -9.60
N ALA A 14 0.66 -4.66 -9.84
CA ALA A 14 1.65 -5.33 -10.67
C ALA A 14 1.97 -6.77 -10.22
N PHE A 15 1.79 -7.09 -8.93
CA PHE A 15 1.99 -8.44 -8.41
C PHE A 15 0.83 -9.42 -8.69
N HIS A 16 -0.26 -8.97 -9.28
CA HIS A 16 -1.31 -9.86 -9.79
C HIS A 16 -1.03 -10.38 -11.20
N ASP A 17 0.02 -9.89 -11.87
CA ASP A 17 0.41 -10.41 -13.19
C ASP A 17 0.86 -11.88 -13.09
N SER A 18 0.46 -12.69 -14.07
CA SER A 18 0.78 -14.12 -14.08
C SER A 18 2.26 -14.40 -14.38
N CYS A 19 3.03 -13.42 -14.88
CA CYS A 19 4.46 -13.57 -15.15
C CYS A 19 5.27 -13.94 -13.90
N TRP A 20 4.76 -13.64 -12.71
CA TRP A 20 5.40 -13.96 -11.43
C TRP A 20 5.22 -15.41 -10.99
N GLY A 21 4.37 -16.19 -11.68
CA GLY A 21 4.08 -17.58 -11.35
C GLY A 21 3.08 -17.72 -10.20
N GLU A 22 3.12 -18.88 -9.51
CA GLU A 22 2.21 -19.16 -8.41
C GLU A 22 2.55 -18.30 -7.19
N ARG A 23 1.51 -17.65 -6.65
CA ARG A 23 1.66 -16.76 -5.53
C ARG A 23 1.69 -17.51 -4.21
N TYR A 24 2.74 -17.28 -3.42
CA TYR A 24 2.76 -17.68 -2.01
C TYR A 24 1.98 -16.67 -1.16
N GLY A 25 1.18 -17.16 -0.21
CA GLY A 25 0.45 -16.31 0.74
C GLY A 25 -0.80 -15.64 0.15
N PRO A 26 -1.84 -16.41 -0.24
CA PRO A 26 -3.07 -15.89 -0.86
C PRO A 26 -3.90 -14.97 0.05
N HIS A 27 -3.54 -14.89 1.34
CA HIS A 27 -4.20 -14.08 2.34
C HIS A 27 -3.45 -12.78 2.70
N ALA A 28 -2.39 -12.45 1.96
CA ALA A 28 -1.53 -11.30 2.27
C ALA A 28 -2.32 -9.99 2.29
N GLU A 29 -3.15 -9.75 1.28
CA GLU A 29 -4.06 -8.61 1.14
C GLU A 29 -4.97 -8.49 2.37
N GLN A 30 -5.69 -9.55 2.71
CA GLN A 30 -6.62 -9.55 3.85
C GLN A 30 -5.89 -9.28 5.17
N ASN A 31 -4.66 -9.77 5.33
CA ASN A 31 -3.85 -9.48 6.51
C ASN A 31 -3.35 -8.02 6.53
N ILE A 32 -2.94 -7.49 5.38
CA ILE A 32 -2.57 -6.07 5.22
C ILE A 32 -3.76 -5.16 5.56
N GLU A 33 -4.96 -5.50 5.11
CA GLU A 33 -6.18 -4.76 5.42
C GLU A 33 -6.46 -4.74 6.93
N ARG A 34 -6.31 -5.88 7.61
CA ARG A 34 -6.46 -5.97 9.08
C ARG A 34 -5.47 -5.07 9.81
N LEU A 35 -4.20 -5.09 9.40
CA LEU A 35 -3.17 -4.21 9.96
C LEU A 35 -3.49 -2.74 9.69
N LEU A 36 -3.85 -2.39 8.45
CA LEU A 36 -4.24 -1.03 8.07
C LEU A 36 -5.40 -0.52 8.94
N ASN A 37 -6.42 -1.35 9.15
CA ASN A 37 -7.58 -0.96 9.96
C ASN A 37 -7.20 -0.71 11.42
N TYR A 38 -6.35 -1.57 12.00
CA TYR A 38 -5.83 -1.38 13.36
C TYR A 38 -5.00 -0.10 13.50
N PHE A 39 -4.00 0.11 12.62
CA PHE A 39 -3.18 1.32 12.69
C PHE A 39 -3.99 2.60 12.46
N ARG A 40 -5.01 2.54 11.60
CA ARG A 40 -5.94 3.67 11.38
C ARG A 40 -6.81 3.96 12.59
N SER A 41 -7.29 2.94 13.32
CA SER A 41 -8.11 3.14 14.53
C SER A 41 -7.31 3.74 15.67
N GLU A 42 -6.04 3.36 15.79
CA GLU A 42 -5.13 3.87 16.82
C GLU A 42 -4.46 5.20 16.44
N HIS A 43 -4.80 5.78 15.28
CA HIS A 43 -4.15 6.97 14.73
C HIS A 43 -2.61 6.85 14.67
N GLN A 44 -2.12 5.63 14.45
CA GLN A 44 -0.69 5.35 14.37
C GLN A 44 -0.14 5.65 12.96
N PRO A 45 1.16 5.95 12.83
CA PRO A 45 1.77 6.22 11.53
C PRO A 45 1.70 5.03 10.58
N ILE A 46 1.38 5.31 9.31
CA ILE A 46 1.34 4.34 8.21
C ILE A 46 2.13 4.93 7.04
N ASN A 47 3.15 4.23 6.58
CA ASN A 47 3.95 4.61 5.41
C ASN A 47 3.76 3.58 4.29
N HIS A 48 3.43 4.07 3.10
CA HIS A 48 3.32 3.26 1.90
C HIS A 48 4.56 3.50 1.03
N ILE A 49 5.28 2.43 0.72
CA ILE A 49 6.41 2.42 -0.21
C ILE A 49 5.92 1.83 -1.53
N LYS A 50 6.34 2.45 -2.63
CA LYS A 50 5.97 2.06 -3.98
C LYS A 50 7.21 1.89 -4.83
N HIS A 51 7.33 0.75 -5.49
CA HIS A 51 8.33 0.50 -6.51
C HIS A 51 7.93 1.17 -7.82
N VAL A 52 8.89 1.86 -8.45
CA VAL A 52 8.73 2.53 -9.75
C VAL A 52 9.98 2.30 -10.58
N SER A 53 9.80 1.86 -11.83
CA SER A 53 10.87 1.61 -12.79
C SER A 53 10.89 2.64 -13.92
N GLN A 54 12.08 2.86 -14.47
CA GLN A 54 12.30 3.59 -15.72
C GLN A 54 12.40 2.67 -16.94
N ASP A 55 12.50 1.36 -16.72
CA ASP A 55 12.52 0.36 -17.80
C ASP A 55 11.10 0.25 -18.40
N PRO A 56 10.91 0.57 -19.70
CA PRO A 56 9.61 0.48 -20.35
C PRO A 56 9.02 -0.94 -20.37
N SER A 57 9.86 -1.97 -20.25
CA SER A 57 9.42 -3.37 -20.23
C SER A 57 8.95 -3.82 -18.84
N SER A 58 9.24 -3.04 -17.80
CA SER A 58 8.87 -3.39 -16.43
C SER A 58 7.36 -3.20 -16.22
N LEU A 59 6.72 -4.17 -15.56
CA LEU A 59 5.36 -3.96 -15.01
C LEU A 59 5.31 -2.76 -14.07
N PHE A 60 6.46 -2.41 -13.47
CA PHE A 60 6.62 -1.26 -12.62
C PHE A 60 6.96 0.05 -13.34
N HIS A 61 6.92 0.10 -14.67
CA HIS A 61 7.20 1.32 -15.41
C HIS A 61 6.29 2.48 -14.97
N ARG A 62 6.87 3.67 -14.83
CA ARG A 62 6.18 4.87 -14.31
C ARG A 62 4.92 5.29 -15.05
N GLU A 63 4.80 4.92 -16.33
CA GLU A 63 3.62 5.23 -17.15
C GLU A 63 2.51 4.19 -16.99
N HIS A 64 2.80 3.02 -16.43
CA HIS A 64 1.77 2.08 -16.05
C HIS A 64 1.00 2.61 -14.84
N LEU A 65 -0.33 2.63 -14.96
CA LEU A 65 -1.23 2.90 -13.85
C LEU A 65 -1.10 1.76 -12.82
N GLN A 66 -0.17 1.93 -11.91
CA GLN A 66 0.03 1.00 -10.80
C GLN A 66 -0.62 1.60 -9.57
N GLY A 67 -1.83 1.13 -9.26
CA GLY A 67 -2.50 1.41 -8.00
C GLY A 67 -1.82 0.68 -6.84
N LEU A 68 -2.04 1.20 -5.63
CA LEU A 68 -1.94 0.36 -4.45
C LEU A 68 -3.19 -0.52 -4.41
N ILE A 69 -3.06 -1.75 -3.93
CA ILE A 69 -4.23 -2.62 -3.69
C ILE A 69 -5.17 -1.97 -2.64
N TYR A 70 -4.62 -1.06 -1.82
CA TYR A 70 -5.35 -0.30 -0.81
C TYR A 70 -5.11 1.19 -0.93
N GLU A 71 -6.19 1.95 -1.02
CA GLU A 71 -6.13 3.41 -1.00
C GLU A 71 -5.77 3.93 0.40
N PRO A 72 -4.79 4.84 0.54
CA PRO A 72 -4.65 5.63 1.75
C PRO A 72 -5.91 6.48 1.91
N LYS A 73 -6.66 6.29 3.00
CA LYS A 73 -7.76 7.21 3.31
C LYS A 73 -7.18 8.61 3.35
N LYS A 74 -7.59 9.48 2.42
CA LYS A 74 -7.28 10.91 2.47
C LYS A 74 -7.70 11.40 3.84
N MET A 75 -6.73 11.75 4.66
CA MET A 75 -6.98 12.36 5.96
C MET A 75 -7.75 13.65 5.65
N LYS A 76 -9.06 13.67 5.93
CA LYS A 76 -9.84 14.90 5.78
C LYS A 76 -9.13 15.92 6.65
N SER A 77 -8.59 16.99 6.05
CA SER A 77 -8.07 18.11 6.80
C SER A 77 -9.20 18.57 7.72
N SER A 78 -9.03 18.38 9.02
CA SER A 78 -9.92 18.95 10.01
C SER A 78 -9.90 20.46 9.78
N SER A 79 -10.89 20.98 9.06
CA SER A 79 -11.15 22.41 8.99
C SER A 79 -11.27 22.88 10.42
N LYS A 80 -10.24 23.58 10.90
CA LYS A 80 -10.31 24.37 12.12
C LYS A 80 -11.48 25.33 11.93
N LYS A 81 -12.64 25.01 12.51
CA LYS A 81 -13.69 26.00 12.78
C LYS A 81 -13.02 27.12 13.59
N LYS A 82 -12.89 28.28 12.97
CA LYS A 82 -12.90 29.56 13.68
C LYS A 82 -14.34 30.04 13.69
#